data_AF-A0A351SVU4-F1
#
_entry.id   AF-A0A351SVU4-F1
#
_cell.length_a   1.000
_cell.length_b   1.000
_cell.length_c   1.000
_cell.angle_alpha   90.00
_cell.angle_beta   90.00
_cell.angle_gamma   90.00
#
_symmetry.space_group_name_H-M   'P 1'
#
loop_
_entity.id
_entity.type
_entity.pdbx_description
1 polymer ?
#
loop_
_entity_poly.entity_id
_entity_poly.type
_entity_poly.pdbx_seq_one_letter_code
_entity_poly.pdbx_strand_id
1 'polypeptide(L)'
;LEPEKNPAVRLLRRIMHVTNEYHGQRFFVRKDRRLWATPLLLVLVVVETTDVIFAVDSIPAIFAITMDPFIVYTSNVFAILGLRALYFLLAGIMDMFRYLKVGLSFVLCFVGVKMMIVDLYKIPIGVSLGVVAGILALSIFASLIAQRKTLAIPASGLDPGLGLRDGLGMSLNRGPSRRQNKVWIWFAVIIAVLVIVKLTSISTGPSADDAIVAIRVAQRDLAEAKRIHPGAKSPTLNEAEAQLILASSALKEKRYEEAILAARKAIELARKLMG
;
A
#
# COMPACT_ATOMS: atom_id res chain seq x y z
N LEU A 1 -21.90 -6.35 6.59
CA LEU A 1 -21.34 -6.90 7.84
C LEU A 1 -22.49 -6.93 8.81
N GLU A 2 -23.05 -8.11 9.07
CA GLU A 2 -24.08 -8.29 10.09
C GLU A 2 -23.48 -7.85 11.43
N PRO A 3 -23.96 -6.74 12.05
CA PRO A 3 -23.30 -6.12 13.20
C PRO A 3 -23.32 -6.99 14.47
N GLU A 4 -24.11 -8.06 14.48
CA GLU A 4 -24.50 -8.78 15.69
C GLU A 4 -23.53 -9.89 16.12
N LYS A 5 -22.57 -10.27 15.27
CA LYS A 5 -21.64 -11.39 15.56
C LYS A 5 -20.20 -10.98 15.91
N ASN A 6 -19.87 -9.70 15.90
CA ASN A 6 -18.48 -9.28 16.16
C ASN A 6 -18.20 -9.20 17.68
N PRO A 7 -17.29 -10.02 18.26
CA PRO A 7 -16.99 -10.02 19.70
C PRO A 7 -16.58 -8.64 20.25
N ALA A 8 -15.95 -7.81 19.41
CA ALA A 8 -15.61 -6.42 19.74
C ALA A 8 -16.86 -5.57 20.02
N VAL A 9 -17.93 -5.73 19.22
CA VAL A 9 -19.21 -5.01 19.40
C VAL A 9 -19.92 -5.47 20.66
N ARG A 10 -19.81 -6.76 20.99
CA ARG A 10 -20.44 -7.36 22.18
C ARG A 10 -19.73 -6.94 23.48
N LEU A 11 -18.41 -6.78 23.45
CA LEU A 11 -17.64 -6.25 24.57
C LEU A 11 -17.93 -4.76 24.80
N LEU A 12 -17.99 -3.95 23.74
CA LEU A 12 -18.32 -2.52 23.86
C LEU A 12 -19.76 -2.29 24.35
N ARG A 13 -20.74 -3.07 23.86
CA ARG A 13 -22.13 -3.04 24.36
C ARG A 13 -22.25 -3.46 25.84
N ARG A 14 -21.29 -4.22 26.37
CA ARG A 14 -21.28 -4.67 27.77
C ARG A 14 -20.68 -3.61 28.71
N ILE A 15 -19.81 -2.75 28.18
CA ILE A 15 -19.16 -1.68 28.95
C ILE A 15 -19.97 -0.38 28.88
N MET A 16 -20.73 -0.14 27.80
CA MET A 16 -21.48 1.11 27.57
C MET A 16 -22.93 0.86 27.11
N HIS A 17 -23.88 1.63 27.66
CA HIS A 17 -25.28 1.65 27.20
C HIS A 17 -25.37 2.33 25.82
N VAL A 18 -25.53 1.54 24.75
CA VAL A 18 -25.60 2.03 23.36
C VAL A 18 -27.06 2.12 22.91
N THR A 19 -27.47 3.24 22.32
CA THR A 19 -28.80 3.35 21.70
C THR A 19 -28.84 2.59 20.37
N ASN A 20 -29.92 1.86 20.08
CA ASN A 20 -30.10 1.22 18.75
C ASN A 20 -30.52 2.22 17.65
N GLU A 21 -30.98 3.41 18.03
CA GLU A 21 -31.44 4.45 17.09
C GLU A 21 -30.32 5.43 16.72
N TYR A 22 -30.22 5.73 15.42
CA TYR A 22 -29.34 6.75 14.87
C TYR A 22 -29.86 8.14 15.26
N HIS A 23 -29.16 8.84 16.15
CA HIS A 23 -29.54 10.20 16.61
C HIS A 23 -28.72 11.30 15.91
N GLY A 24 -28.75 11.32 14.58
CA GLY A 24 -28.04 12.33 13.77
C GLY A 24 -26.53 12.32 14.04
N GLN A 25 -25.89 13.50 14.12
CA GLN A 25 -24.43 13.66 14.34
C GLN A 25 -23.99 13.68 15.82
N ARG A 26 -24.88 13.40 16.78
CA ARG A 26 -24.54 13.51 18.21
C ARG A 26 -23.87 12.23 18.69
N PHE A 27 -22.66 12.32 19.26
CA PHE A 27 -21.96 11.15 19.82
C PHE A 27 -22.62 10.61 21.09
N PHE A 28 -23.23 11.49 21.87
CA PHE A 28 -23.91 11.16 23.11
C PHE A 28 -25.35 11.66 23.08
N VAL A 29 -26.25 10.84 23.59
CA VAL A 29 -27.65 11.18 23.77
C VAL A 29 -27.99 10.99 25.24
N ARG A 30 -28.66 11.98 25.83
CA ARG A 30 -29.16 11.87 27.20
C ARG A 30 -30.58 11.28 27.13
N LYS A 31 -30.74 10.04 27.61
CA LYS A 31 -32.04 9.33 27.69
C LYS A 31 -32.20 8.81 29.12
N ASP A 32 -33.34 9.11 29.74
CA ASP A 32 -33.66 8.74 31.14
C ASP A 32 -32.57 9.10 32.17
N ARG A 33 -32.15 10.37 32.19
CA ARG A 33 -31.09 10.92 33.08
C ARG A 33 -29.71 10.24 32.97
N ARG A 34 -29.51 9.27 32.07
CA ARG A 34 -28.23 8.61 31.80
C ARG A 34 -27.66 9.07 30.46
N LEU A 35 -26.32 9.10 30.36
CA LEU A 35 -25.63 9.29 29.08
C LEU A 35 -25.61 7.97 28.32
N TRP A 36 -26.08 8.00 27.08
CA TRP A 36 -26.03 6.88 26.16
C TRP A 36 -25.09 7.21 25.00
N ALA A 37 -24.31 6.20 24.60
CA ALA A 37 -23.45 6.28 23.43
C ALA A 37 -24.27 5.99 22.17
N THR A 38 -24.05 6.77 21.10
CA THR A 38 -24.67 6.50 19.80
C THR A 38 -23.88 5.47 18.99
N PRO A 39 -24.52 4.84 17.97
CA PRO A 39 -23.83 3.98 17.03
C PRO A 39 -22.64 4.64 16.31
N LEU A 40 -22.66 5.97 16.14
CA LEU A 40 -21.55 6.73 15.56
C LEU A 40 -20.30 6.68 16.43
N LEU A 41 -20.45 6.83 17.76
CA LEU A 41 -19.34 6.73 18.69
C LEU A 41 -18.75 5.31 18.68
N LEU A 42 -19.61 4.29 18.59
CA LEU A 42 -19.19 2.90 18.51
C LEU A 42 -18.31 2.65 17.27
N VAL A 43 -18.75 3.10 16.10
CA VAL A 43 -17.99 2.93 14.84
C VAL A 43 -16.67 3.70 14.89
N LEU A 44 -16.68 4.93 15.43
CA LEU A 44 -15.47 5.74 15.59
C LEU A 44 -14.42 5.03 16.46
N VAL A 45 -14.82 4.56 17.64
CA VAL A 45 -13.92 3.85 18.57
C VAL A 45 -13.36 2.59 17.93
N VAL A 46 -14.18 1.82 17.20
CA VAL A 46 -13.71 0.60 16.52
C VAL A 46 -12.68 0.93 15.43
N VAL A 47 -12.91 1.97 14.63
CA VAL A 47 -11.97 2.38 13.57
C VAL A 47 -10.67 2.90 14.16
N GLU A 48 -10.75 3.77 15.16
CA GLU A 48 -9.56 4.33 15.85
C GLU A 48 -8.74 3.23 16.52
N THR A 49 -9.40 2.28 17.22
CA THR A 49 -8.71 1.14 17.83
C THR A 49 -8.06 0.24 16.76
N THR A 50 -8.74 0.04 15.64
CA THR A 50 -8.20 -0.76 14.52
C THR A 50 -6.97 -0.10 13.91
N ASP A 51 -6.97 1.23 13.76
CA ASP A 51 -5.83 1.98 13.22
C ASP A 51 -4.61 1.93 14.16
N VAL A 52 -4.81 2.03 15.47
CA VAL A 52 -3.75 1.84 16.46
C VAL A 52 -3.18 0.41 16.40
N ILE A 53 -4.03 -0.61 16.23
CA ILE A 53 -3.57 -2.00 16.07
C ILE A 53 -2.74 -2.15 14.78
N PHE A 54 -3.16 -1.55 13.67
CA PHE A 54 -2.38 -1.53 12.44
C PHE A 54 -1.07 -0.76 12.60
N ALA A 55 -1.07 0.33 13.36
CA ALA A 55 0.12 1.13 13.64
C ALA A 55 1.17 0.29 14.38
N VAL A 56 0.77 -0.52 15.36
CA VAL A 56 1.69 -1.38 16.15
C VAL A 56 2.46 -2.37 15.27
N ASP A 57 1.82 -2.96 14.26
CA ASP A 57 2.49 -3.87 13.30
C ASP A 57 3.33 -3.09 12.28
N SER A 58 2.87 -1.91 11.89
CA SER A 58 3.61 -1.06 10.95
C SER A 58 4.87 -0.42 11.55
N ILE A 59 4.97 -0.29 12.88
CA ILE A 59 6.13 0.30 13.56
C ILE A 59 7.42 -0.51 13.29
N PRO A 60 7.47 -1.84 13.53
CA PRO A 60 8.61 -2.66 13.13
C PRO A 60 8.96 -2.54 11.64
N ALA A 61 7.94 -2.51 10.77
CA ALA A 61 8.13 -2.43 9.33
C ALA A 61 8.72 -1.08 8.87
N ILE A 62 8.30 0.03 9.47
CA ILE A 62 8.82 1.37 9.15
C ILE A 62 10.24 1.54 9.71
N PHE A 63 10.52 1.04 10.92
CA PHE A 63 11.86 1.09 11.49
C PHE A 63 12.90 0.26 10.71
N ALA A 64 12.46 -0.73 9.93
CA ALA A 64 13.33 -1.43 8.97
C ALA A 64 13.80 -0.53 7.80
N ILE A 65 13.11 0.59 7.54
CA ILE A 65 13.39 1.51 6.43
C ILE A 65 13.99 2.82 6.92
N THR A 66 13.51 3.37 8.05
CA THR A 66 13.98 4.65 8.62
C THR A 66 14.22 4.52 10.12
N MET A 67 15.31 5.10 10.60
CA MET A 67 15.66 5.11 12.03
C MET A 67 15.26 6.42 12.73
N ASP A 68 14.62 7.36 12.02
CA ASP A 68 14.19 8.63 12.59
C ASP A 68 12.82 8.47 13.31
N PRO A 69 12.79 8.42 14.66
CA PRO A 69 11.56 8.20 15.38
C PRO A 69 10.59 9.38 15.21
N PHE A 70 11.09 10.59 14.98
CA PHE A 70 10.23 11.77 14.80
C PHE A 70 9.33 11.60 13.58
N ILE A 71 9.87 11.10 12.45
CA ILE A 71 9.09 10.82 11.24
C ILE A 71 8.04 9.73 11.50
N VAL A 72 8.41 8.68 12.24
CA VAL A 72 7.50 7.58 12.59
C VAL A 72 6.34 8.07 13.46
N TYR A 73 6.64 8.79 14.54
CA TYR A 73 5.63 9.27 15.48
C TYR A 73 4.73 10.33 14.85
N THR A 74 5.30 11.32 14.15
CA THR A 74 4.51 12.41 13.55
C THR A 74 3.59 11.91 12.44
N SER A 75 4.04 10.96 11.61
CA SER A 75 3.23 10.35 10.54
C SER A 75 2.02 9.59 11.11
N ASN A 76 2.22 8.78 12.15
CA ASN A 76 1.13 8.00 12.74
C ASN A 76 0.14 8.89 13.51
N VAL A 77 0.62 9.91 14.23
CA VAL A 77 -0.26 10.90 14.87
C VAL A 77 -1.08 11.65 13.82
N PHE A 78 -0.48 12.04 12.70
CA PHE A 78 -1.20 12.69 11.60
C PHE A 78 -2.27 11.79 10.97
N ALA A 79 -1.98 10.50 10.81
CA ALA A 79 -2.94 9.51 10.32
C ALA A 79 -4.19 9.43 11.23
N ILE A 80 -3.99 9.35 12.54
CA ILE A 80 -5.08 9.29 13.53
C ILE A 80 -5.88 10.61 13.57
N LEU A 81 -5.20 11.76 13.55
CA LEU A 81 -5.86 13.07 13.60
C LEU A 81 -6.78 13.33 12.39
N GLY A 82 -6.49 12.75 11.23
CA GLY A 82 -7.29 12.88 10.01
C GLY A 82 -8.58 12.05 9.98
N LEU A 83 -8.76 11.08 10.89
CA LEU A 83 -9.86 10.10 10.83
C LEU A 83 -11.25 10.74 10.93
N ARG A 84 -11.42 11.84 11.67
CA ARG A 84 -12.72 12.51 11.84
C ARG A 84 -13.26 13.04 10.52
N ALA A 85 -12.40 13.65 9.70
CA ALA A 85 -12.80 14.16 8.38
C ALA A 85 -13.04 13.01 7.39
N LEU A 86 -12.22 11.96 7.47
CA LEU A 86 -12.35 10.79 6.60
C LEU A 86 -13.61 9.98 6.91
N TYR A 87 -14.07 9.91 8.16
CA TYR A 87 -15.32 9.24 8.51
C TYR A 87 -16.53 9.90 7.83
N PHE A 88 -16.62 11.23 7.87
CA PHE A 88 -17.69 11.97 7.21
C PHE A 88 -17.66 11.78 5.70
N LEU A 89 -16.45 11.83 5.10
CA LEU A 89 -16.25 11.55 3.69
C LEU A 89 -16.73 10.12 3.35
N LEU A 90 -16.24 9.12 4.09
CA LEU A 90 -16.54 7.70 3.90
C LEU A 90 -18.03 7.40 4.00
N ALA A 91 -18.74 8.02 4.94
CA ALA A 91 -20.19 7.86 5.08
C ALA A 91 -20.94 8.31 3.81
N GLY A 92 -20.45 9.35 3.12
CA GLY A 92 -21.04 9.84 1.87
C GLY A 92 -20.68 9.01 0.63
N ILE A 93 -19.57 8.27 0.66
CA ILE A 93 -19.08 7.46 -0.48
C ILE A 93 -19.13 5.95 -0.21
N MET A 94 -19.75 5.52 0.88
CA MET A 94 -19.79 4.12 1.33
C MET A 94 -20.39 3.18 0.27
N ASP A 95 -21.41 3.66 -0.45
CA ASP A 95 -22.06 2.90 -1.54
C ASP A 95 -21.16 2.74 -2.78
N MET A 96 -20.11 3.57 -2.89
CA MET A 96 -19.18 3.58 -4.03
C MET A 96 -18.06 2.55 -3.88
N PHE A 97 -17.82 1.97 -2.70
CA PHE A 97 -16.59 1.21 -2.40
C PHE A 97 -16.67 -0.31 -2.57
N ARG A 98 -17.51 -0.81 -3.48
CA ARG A 98 -17.66 -2.27 -3.69
C ARG A 98 -16.36 -2.95 -4.12
N TYR A 99 -15.57 -2.33 -5.02
CA TYR A 99 -14.35 -2.93 -5.56
C TYR A 99 -13.09 -2.59 -4.75
N LEU A 100 -13.17 -1.63 -3.81
CA LEU A 100 -12.03 -1.26 -2.97
C LEU A 100 -11.57 -2.42 -2.07
N LYS A 101 -12.52 -3.22 -1.57
CA LYS A 101 -12.20 -4.42 -0.78
C LYS A 101 -11.33 -5.42 -1.56
N VAL A 102 -11.66 -5.62 -2.84
CA VAL A 102 -10.90 -6.52 -3.72
C VAL A 102 -9.51 -5.94 -3.98
N GLY A 103 -9.43 -4.64 -4.27
CA GLY A 103 -8.15 -3.93 -4.42
C GLY A 103 -7.25 -4.06 -3.19
N LEU A 104 -7.83 -3.86 -1.99
CA LEU A 104 -7.11 -3.96 -0.73
C LEU A 104 -6.58 -5.38 -0.47
N SER A 105 -7.33 -6.43 -0.82
CA SER A 105 -6.84 -7.81 -0.74
C SER A 105 -5.62 -8.06 -1.63
N PHE A 106 -5.61 -7.52 -2.85
CA PHE A 106 -4.45 -7.61 -3.73
C PHE A 106 -3.25 -6.85 -3.18
N VAL A 107 -3.46 -5.64 -2.65
CA VAL A 107 -2.41 -4.86 -1.99
C VAL A 107 -1.81 -5.63 -0.82
N LEU A 108 -2.64 -6.19 0.07
CA LEU A 108 -2.17 -6.97 1.22
C LEU A 108 -1.38 -8.20 0.78
N CYS A 109 -1.84 -8.92 -0.25
CA CYS A 109 -1.13 -10.06 -0.79
C CYS A 109 0.24 -9.65 -1.37
N PHE A 110 0.29 -8.57 -2.15
CA PHE A 110 1.53 -8.04 -2.72
C PHE A 110 2.51 -7.60 -1.64
N VAL A 111 2.05 -6.84 -0.65
CA VAL A 111 2.88 -6.36 0.47
C VAL A 111 3.37 -7.55 1.31
N GLY A 112 2.50 -8.53 1.61
CA GLY A 112 2.88 -9.74 2.34
C GLY A 112 3.94 -10.56 1.62
N VAL A 113 3.79 -10.79 0.31
CA VAL A 113 4.79 -11.50 -0.51
C VAL A 113 6.11 -10.72 -0.56
N LYS A 114 6.05 -9.39 -0.73
CA LYS A 114 7.24 -8.53 -0.69
C LYS A 114 7.96 -8.65 0.64
N MET A 115 7.24 -8.64 1.77
CA MET A 115 7.84 -8.74 3.09
C MET A 115 8.51 -10.10 3.33
N MET A 116 8.00 -11.20 2.76
CA MET A 116 8.70 -12.49 2.81
C MET A 116 9.98 -12.55 1.97
N ILE A 117 10.06 -11.77 0.89
CA ILE A 117 11.18 -11.79 -0.07
C ILE A 117 12.26 -10.75 0.27
N VAL A 118 12.00 -9.86 1.23
CA VAL A 118 12.87 -8.71 1.54
C VAL A 118 14.31 -9.10 1.90
N ASP A 119 14.50 -10.28 2.51
CA ASP A 119 15.82 -10.79 2.92
C ASP A 119 16.63 -11.36 1.73
N LEU A 120 15.96 -11.76 0.65
CA LEU A 120 16.59 -12.35 -0.55
C LEU A 120 16.76 -11.33 -1.69
N TYR A 121 15.84 -10.37 -1.81
CA TYR A 121 15.86 -9.36 -2.87
C TYR A 121 15.21 -8.05 -2.42
N LYS A 122 15.98 -6.96 -2.39
CA LYS A 122 15.48 -5.63 -2.03
C LYS A 122 14.79 -4.97 -3.21
N ILE A 123 13.46 -5.07 -3.27
CA ILE A 123 12.63 -4.33 -4.24
C ILE A 123 12.67 -2.83 -3.90
N PRO A 124 12.98 -1.94 -4.86
CA PRO A 124 12.99 -0.50 -4.63
C PRO A 124 11.64 -0.01 -4.10
N ILE A 125 11.68 0.84 -3.07
CA ILE A 125 10.47 1.32 -2.37
C ILE A 125 9.56 2.08 -3.35
N GLY A 126 10.13 2.86 -4.27
CA GLY A 126 9.37 3.61 -5.29
C GLY A 126 8.55 2.71 -6.22
N VAL A 127 9.09 1.56 -6.62
CA VAL A 127 8.39 0.59 -7.47
C VAL A 127 7.23 -0.04 -6.70
N SER A 128 7.48 -0.46 -5.46
CA SER A 128 6.46 -1.01 -4.58
C SER A 128 5.33 -0.01 -4.33
N LEU A 129 5.66 1.25 -4.08
CA LEU A 129 4.68 2.32 -3.89
C LEU A 129 3.86 2.55 -5.16
N GLY A 130 4.53 2.56 -6.32
CA GLY A 130 3.87 2.67 -7.63
C GLY A 130 2.87 1.53 -7.89
N VAL A 131 3.23 0.29 -7.59
CA VAL A 131 2.32 -0.87 -7.73
C VAL A 131 1.11 -0.73 -6.80
N VAL A 132 1.33 -0.42 -5.51
CA VAL A 132 0.24 -0.27 -4.54
C VAL A 132 -0.69 0.89 -4.94
N ALA A 133 -0.13 2.05 -5.27
CA ALA A 133 -0.88 3.21 -5.74
C ALA A 133 -1.67 2.89 -7.02
N GLY A 134 -1.07 2.16 -7.96
CA GLY A 134 -1.71 1.73 -9.19
C GLY A 134 -2.89 0.79 -8.96
N ILE A 135 -2.74 -0.21 -8.08
CA ILE A 135 -3.83 -1.14 -7.73
C ILE A 135 -4.98 -0.38 -7.06
N LEU A 136 -4.68 0.54 -6.13
CA LEU A 136 -5.70 1.35 -5.45
C LEU A 136 -6.41 2.29 -6.41
N ALA A 137 -5.65 3.02 -7.25
CA ALA A 137 -6.22 3.92 -8.25
C ALA A 137 -7.14 3.15 -9.20
N LEU A 138 -6.69 2.02 -9.73
CA LEU A 138 -7.50 1.17 -10.60
C LEU A 138 -8.77 0.68 -9.91
N SER A 139 -8.65 0.25 -8.66
CA SER A 139 -9.78 -0.21 -7.85
C SER A 139 -10.82 0.90 -7.65
N ILE A 140 -10.36 2.13 -7.39
CA ILE A 140 -11.23 3.31 -7.29
C ILE A 140 -11.88 3.59 -8.65
N PHE A 141 -11.10 3.74 -9.72
CA PHE A 141 -11.60 4.07 -11.06
C PHE A 141 -12.69 3.12 -11.52
N ALA A 142 -12.46 1.82 -11.41
CA ALA A 142 -13.46 0.88 -11.89
C ALA A 142 -14.60 0.64 -10.89
N SER A 143 -14.47 1.07 -9.62
CA SER A 143 -15.62 1.28 -8.73
C SER A 143 -16.51 2.44 -9.20
N LEU A 144 -15.91 3.58 -9.57
CA LEU A 144 -16.64 4.75 -10.12
C LEU A 144 -17.39 4.40 -11.41
N ILE A 145 -16.73 3.68 -12.34
CA ILE A 145 -17.33 3.28 -13.62
C ILE A 145 -18.49 2.30 -13.42
N ALA A 146 -18.36 1.35 -12.49
CA ALA A 146 -19.42 0.39 -12.20
C ALA A 146 -20.68 1.03 -11.63
N GLN A 147 -20.53 2.11 -10.85
CA GLN A 147 -21.64 2.83 -10.24
C GLN A 147 -22.47 3.61 -11.27
N ARG A 148 -21.81 4.24 -12.26
CA ARG A 148 -22.49 4.94 -13.37
C ARG A 148 -23.41 4.01 -14.19
N LYS A 149 -23.06 2.73 -14.32
CA LYS A 149 -23.89 1.75 -15.06
C LYS A 149 -25.13 1.28 -14.29
N THR A 150 -25.18 1.47 -12.97
CA THR A 150 -26.33 1.06 -12.13
C THR A 150 -27.44 2.12 -12.14
N LEU A 151 -27.10 3.38 -12.42
CA LEU A 151 -28.03 4.50 -12.53
C LEU A 151 -28.72 4.59 -13.93
N ALA A 152 -28.36 3.72 -14.87
CA ALA A 152 -28.81 3.80 -16.27
C ALA A 152 -29.93 2.81 -16.64
N ILE A 153 -30.70 2.29 -15.67
CA ILE A 153 -31.96 1.58 -15.97
C ILE A 153 -33.09 2.17 -15.12
N PRO A 154 -33.67 3.31 -15.54
CA PRO A 154 -35.04 3.60 -15.17
C PRO A 154 -35.93 2.67 -15.99
N ALA A 155 -36.39 1.58 -15.38
CA ALA A 155 -37.61 0.92 -15.83
C ALA A 155 -38.76 1.90 -15.61
N SER A 156 -38.92 2.81 -16.56
CA SER A 156 -40.08 3.65 -16.70
C SER A 156 -41.25 2.75 -17.09
N GLY A 157 -42.30 2.77 -16.27
CA GLY A 157 -43.66 2.35 -16.63
C GLY A 157 -43.87 0.84 -16.82
N LEU A 158 -44.21 0.15 -15.74
CA LEU A 158 -45.09 -1.02 -15.83
C LEU A 158 -46.39 -0.66 -15.11
N ASP A 159 -47.35 -0.18 -15.90
CA ASP A 159 -48.72 0.11 -15.48
C ASP A 159 -49.42 -1.18 -14.99
N PRO A 160 -50.20 -1.15 -13.88
CA PRO A 160 -50.86 -2.35 -13.34
C PRO A 160 -52.08 -2.86 -14.13
N GLY A 161 -52.27 -2.46 -15.39
CA GLY A 161 -53.56 -2.63 -16.05
C GLY A 161 -53.46 -2.78 -17.55
N LEU A 162 -53.01 -3.94 -18.04
CA LEU A 162 -53.40 -4.40 -19.36
C LEU A 162 -53.45 -5.92 -19.39
N GLY A 163 -54.65 -6.44 -19.14
CA GLY A 163 -55.03 -7.76 -19.63
C GLY A 163 -55.19 -7.69 -21.14
N LEU A 164 -54.20 -8.17 -21.88
CA LEU A 164 -54.43 -8.69 -23.22
C LEU A 164 -53.74 -10.03 -23.36
N ARG A 165 -54.57 -10.97 -23.82
CA ARG A 165 -54.27 -12.32 -24.23
C ARG A 165 -53.13 -12.26 -25.24
N ASP A 166 -52.17 -13.17 -25.10
CA ASP A 166 -51.70 -14.00 -26.21
C ASP A 166 -50.68 -15.01 -25.69
N GLY A 167 -51.05 -16.29 -25.79
CA GLY A 167 -50.12 -17.38 -25.62
C GLY A 167 -49.22 -17.46 -26.84
N LEU A 168 -47.91 -17.33 -26.63
CA LEU A 168 -46.90 -17.81 -27.58
C LEU A 168 -45.54 -17.89 -26.86
N GLY A 169 -44.97 -19.09 -26.87
CA GLY A 169 -43.53 -19.27 -26.83
C GLY A 169 -42.88 -19.10 -25.45
N MET A 170 -42.94 -20.16 -24.66
CA MET A 170 -41.89 -20.49 -23.71
C MET A 170 -40.55 -20.61 -24.47
N SER A 171 -39.72 -19.57 -24.45
CA SER A 171 -38.30 -19.66 -24.80
C SER A 171 -37.50 -18.68 -23.96
N LEU A 172 -37.24 -19.07 -22.71
CA LEU A 172 -36.23 -18.45 -21.87
C LEU A 172 -34.84 -18.89 -22.35
N ASN A 173 -34.42 -18.41 -23.51
CA ASN A 173 -33.01 -18.43 -23.89
C ASN A 173 -32.27 -17.34 -23.09
N ARG A 174 -31.93 -17.64 -21.83
CA ARG A 174 -30.96 -16.85 -21.07
C ARG A 174 -29.58 -17.09 -21.67
N GLY A 175 -29.18 -16.24 -22.62
CA GLY A 175 -27.84 -16.22 -23.17
C GLY A 175 -26.75 -16.16 -22.08
N PRO A 176 -25.54 -16.69 -22.35
CA PRO A 176 -24.50 -16.84 -21.34
C PRO A 176 -24.17 -15.50 -20.71
N SER A 177 -24.11 -15.48 -19.38
CA SER A 177 -23.91 -14.30 -18.56
C SER A 177 -22.69 -13.49 -19.02
N ARG A 178 -22.92 -12.25 -19.50
CA ARG A 178 -21.94 -11.17 -19.77
C ARG A 178 -21.13 -10.72 -18.53
N ARG A 179 -20.98 -11.59 -17.52
CA ARG A 179 -20.23 -11.35 -16.28
C ARG A 179 -18.75 -11.73 -16.42
N GLN A 180 -18.41 -12.65 -17.33
CA GLN A 180 -17.03 -13.11 -17.60
C GLN A 180 -16.14 -12.01 -18.19
N ASN A 181 -16.72 -11.15 -19.04
CA ASN A 181 -15.97 -10.15 -19.84
C ASN A 181 -15.43 -9.01 -18.98
N LYS A 182 -15.97 -8.81 -17.78
CA LYS A 182 -15.49 -7.75 -16.86
C LYS A 182 -14.17 -8.15 -16.20
N VAL A 183 -13.97 -9.43 -15.88
CA VAL A 183 -12.74 -9.91 -15.26
C VAL A 183 -11.55 -9.68 -16.19
N TRP A 184 -11.69 -9.99 -17.48
CA TRP A 184 -10.67 -9.73 -18.49
C TRP A 184 -10.30 -8.25 -18.65
N ILE A 185 -11.26 -7.33 -18.50
CA ILE A 185 -10.98 -5.89 -18.50
C ILE A 185 -10.12 -5.52 -17.28
N TRP A 186 -10.44 -6.03 -16.10
CA TRP A 186 -9.65 -5.78 -14.90
C TRP A 186 -8.24 -6.37 -15.00
N PHE A 187 -8.09 -7.58 -15.56
CA PHE A 187 -6.76 -8.15 -15.85
C PHE A 187 -5.97 -7.29 -16.84
N ALA A 188 -6.60 -6.81 -17.91
CA ALA A 188 -5.96 -5.95 -18.90
C ALA A 188 -5.48 -4.62 -18.29
N VAL A 189 -6.27 -4.01 -17.39
CA VAL A 189 -5.85 -2.76 -16.74
C VAL A 189 -4.79 -3.02 -15.66
N ILE A 190 -4.86 -4.12 -14.93
CA ILE A 190 -3.77 -4.53 -14.00
C ILE A 190 -2.47 -4.71 -14.79
N ILE A 191 -2.51 -5.41 -15.93
CA ILE A 191 -1.35 -5.58 -16.80
C ILE A 191 -0.85 -4.24 -17.32
N ALA A 192 -1.74 -3.34 -17.77
CA ALA A 192 -1.35 -2.01 -18.22
C ALA A 192 -0.69 -1.18 -17.11
N VAL A 193 -1.22 -1.22 -15.89
CA VAL A 193 -0.64 -0.56 -14.71
C VAL A 193 0.73 -1.17 -14.37
N LEU A 194 0.84 -2.50 -14.33
CA LEU A 194 2.11 -3.18 -14.09
C LEU A 194 3.15 -2.85 -15.17
N VAL A 195 2.73 -2.74 -16.43
CA VAL A 195 3.58 -2.33 -17.56
C VAL A 195 4.02 -0.88 -17.41
N ILE A 196 3.11 0.05 -17.09
CA ILE A 196 3.44 1.47 -16.87
C ILE A 196 4.41 1.62 -15.71
N VAL A 197 4.18 0.92 -14.59
CA VAL A 197 5.09 0.93 -13.43
C VAL A 197 6.45 0.31 -13.77
N LYS A 198 6.47 -0.76 -14.56
CA LYS A 198 7.71 -1.36 -15.04
C LYS A 198 8.47 -0.42 -15.99
N LEU A 199 7.76 0.32 -16.83
CA LEU A 199 8.34 1.35 -17.72
C LEU A 199 8.91 2.52 -16.93
N THR A 200 8.23 3.01 -15.89
CA THR A 200 8.79 4.07 -15.03
C THR A 200 9.95 3.57 -14.19
N SER A 201 9.91 2.32 -13.71
CA SER A 201 11.03 1.67 -13.00
C SER A 201 12.26 1.45 -13.87
N ILE A 202 12.07 1.19 -15.17
CA ILE A 202 13.18 1.04 -16.13
C ILE A 202 13.79 2.41 -16.48
N SER A 203 13.03 3.50 -16.33
CA SER A 203 13.51 4.86 -16.61
C SER A 203 14.26 5.51 -15.44
N THR A 204 14.07 5.04 -14.21
CA THR A 204 14.90 5.40 -13.07
C THR A 204 16.19 4.59 -13.14
N GLY A 205 17.25 5.18 -13.71
CA GLY A 205 18.61 4.64 -13.63
C GLY A 205 19.07 4.42 -12.17
N PRO A 206 20.28 3.89 -11.97
CA PRO A 206 20.77 3.52 -10.64
C PRO A 206 20.61 4.67 -9.62
N SER A 207 20.03 4.34 -8.47
CA SER A 207 19.66 5.32 -7.45
C SER A 207 20.88 5.77 -6.64
N ALA A 208 20.78 6.95 -6.01
CA ALA A 208 21.75 7.40 -5.02
C ALA A 208 21.96 6.37 -3.90
N ASP A 209 20.90 5.65 -3.53
CA ASP A 209 20.93 4.61 -2.51
C ASP A 209 21.83 3.42 -2.93
N ASP A 210 21.80 3.04 -4.21
CA ASP A 210 22.61 1.95 -4.76
C ASP A 210 24.10 2.31 -4.73
N ALA A 211 24.43 3.56 -5.07
CA ALA A 211 25.78 4.09 -5.01
C ALA A 211 26.31 4.16 -3.56
N ILE A 212 25.49 4.59 -2.60
CA ILE A 212 25.85 4.64 -1.17
C ILE A 212 26.13 3.23 -0.63
N VAL A 213 25.29 2.25 -0.97
CA VAL A 213 25.48 0.85 -0.53
C VAL A 213 26.76 0.29 -1.13
N ALA A 214 27.01 0.50 -2.43
CA ALA A 214 28.23 0.04 -3.09
C ALA A 214 29.49 0.63 -2.44
N ILE A 215 29.50 1.92 -2.14
CA ILE A 215 30.63 2.59 -1.47
C ILE A 215 30.83 2.07 -0.05
N ARG A 216 29.76 1.80 0.70
CA ARG A 216 29.85 1.25 2.07
C ARG A 216 30.45 -0.16 2.08
N VAL A 217 30.06 -1.00 1.12
CA VAL A 217 30.66 -2.33 0.95
C VAL A 217 32.13 -2.20 0.57
N ALA A 218 32.47 -1.32 -0.37
CA ALA A 218 33.85 -1.06 -0.76
C ALA A 218 34.73 -0.57 0.41
N GLN A 219 34.22 0.32 1.26
CA GLN A 219 34.89 0.78 2.49
C GLN A 219 35.15 -0.38 3.46
N ARG A 220 34.18 -1.27 3.63
CA ARG A 220 34.30 -2.43 4.52
C ARG A 220 35.37 -3.40 4.02
N ASP A 221 35.29 -3.84 2.76
CA ASP A 221 36.22 -4.81 2.17
C ASP A 221 37.65 -4.25 2.15
N LEU A 222 37.82 -2.95 1.89
CA LEU A 222 39.13 -2.28 1.93
C LEU A 222 39.69 -2.18 3.35
N ALA A 223 38.86 -1.89 4.35
CA ALA A 223 39.27 -1.87 5.75
C ALA A 223 39.70 -3.28 6.23
N GLU A 224 39.04 -4.32 5.74
CA GLU A 224 39.37 -5.72 6.03
C GLU A 224 40.70 -6.12 5.38
N ALA A 225 40.90 -5.79 4.10
CA ALA A 225 42.18 -6.01 3.40
C ALA A 225 43.36 -5.33 4.11
N LYS A 226 43.18 -4.10 4.62
CA LYS A 226 44.20 -3.38 5.41
C LYS A 226 44.53 -4.05 6.74
N ARG A 227 43.56 -4.71 7.37
CA ARG A 227 43.79 -5.44 8.63
C ARG A 227 44.60 -6.70 8.40
N ILE A 228 44.38 -7.39 7.28
CA ILE A 228 45.10 -8.62 6.93
C ILE A 228 46.55 -8.29 6.52
N HIS A 229 46.76 -7.16 5.83
CA HIS A 229 48.08 -6.72 5.38
C HIS A 229 48.49 -5.36 6.00
N PRO A 230 48.78 -5.31 7.32
CA PRO A 230 49.14 -4.06 7.99
C PRO A 230 50.52 -3.59 7.52
N GLY A 231 50.54 -2.62 6.59
CA GLY A 231 51.77 -1.99 6.11
C GLY A 231 52.23 -2.43 4.71
N ALA A 232 51.44 -3.21 3.97
CA ALA A 232 51.75 -3.51 2.57
C ALA A 232 51.60 -2.25 1.70
N LYS A 233 52.71 -1.69 1.21
CA LYS A 233 52.73 -0.77 0.05
C LYS A 233 52.44 -1.53 -1.24
N SER A 234 51.31 -2.24 -1.29
CA SER A 234 50.91 -2.93 -2.51
C SER A 234 50.34 -1.90 -3.49
N PRO A 235 50.80 -1.86 -4.75
CA PRO A 235 50.23 -0.97 -5.76
C PRO A 235 48.71 -1.16 -5.90
N THR A 236 48.23 -2.39 -5.73
CA THR A 236 46.80 -2.74 -5.76
C THR A 236 45.98 -2.14 -4.61
N LEU A 237 46.59 -1.91 -3.44
CA LEU A 237 45.90 -1.28 -2.30
C LEU A 237 45.71 0.23 -2.55
N ASN A 238 46.73 0.89 -3.10
CA ASN A 238 46.65 2.30 -3.49
C ASN A 238 45.63 2.52 -4.62
N GLU A 239 45.56 1.58 -5.57
CA GLU A 239 44.55 1.60 -6.63
C GLU A 239 43.12 1.43 -6.09
N ALA A 240 42.92 0.51 -5.13
CA ALA A 240 41.62 0.32 -4.49
C ALA A 240 41.16 1.57 -3.73
N GLU A 241 42.08 2.24 -3.01
CA GLU A 241 41.83 3.53 -2.36
C GLU A 241 41.46 4.63 -3.35
N ALA A 242 42.20 4.74 -4.46
CA ALA A 242 41.92 5.73 -5.51
C ALA A 242 40.54 5.53 -6.13
N GLN A 243 40.14 4.28 -6.38
CA GLN A 243 38.79 3.95 -6.88
C GLN A 243 37.70 4.30 -5.86
N LEU A 244 37.96 4.14 -4.55
CA LEU A 244 37.01 4.50 -3.51
C LEU A 244 36.82 6.01 -3.38
N ILE A 245 37.89 6.79 -3.55
CA ILE A 245 37.85 8.25 -3.59
C ILE A 245 37.05 8.71 -4.82
N LEU A 246 37.32 8.13 -6.00
CA LEU A 246 36.56 8.37 -7.22
C LEU A 246 35.07 8.04 -7.07
N ALA A 247 34.74 6.93 -6.43
CA ALA A 247 33.35 6.56 -6.16
C ALA A 247 32.66 7.61 -5.29
N SER A 248 33.35 8.10 -4.26
CA SER A 248 32.84 9.10 -3.32
C SER A 248 32.70 10.48 -3.97
N SER A 249 33.58 10.87 -4.89
CA SER A 249 33.46 12.12 -5.66
C SER A 249 32.34 12.05 -6.69
N ALA A 250 32.21 10.94 -7.42
CA ALA A 250 31.12 10.72 -8.37
C ALA A 250 29.74 10.72 -7.68
N LEU A 251 29.64 10.19 -6.46
CA LEU A 251 28.42 10.28 -5.66
C LEU A 251 28.05 11.74 -5.34
N LYS A 252 29.04 12.58 -4.97
CA LYS A 252 28.82 14.01 -4.70
C LYS A 252 28.37 14.76 -5.95
N GLU A 253 28.87 14.38 -7.12
CA GLU A 253 28.50 14.95 -8.43
C GLU A 253 27.18 14.39 -8.98
N LYS A 254 26.46 13.54 -8.23
CA LYS A 254 25.24 12.83 -8.67
C LYS A 254 25.44 11.92 -9.89
N ARG A 255 26.68 11.49 -10.16
CA ARG A 255 27.04 10.55 -11.24
C ARG A 255 26.97 9.12 -10.70
N TYR A 256 25.75 8.64 -10.47
CA TYR A 256 25.50 7.38 -9.74
C TYR A 256 26.07 6.13 -10.44
N GLU A 257 25.97 6.05 -11.77
CA GLU A 257 26.56 4.96 -12.56
C GLU A 257 28.07 4.84 -12.33
N GLU A 258 28.76 5.96 -12.41
CA GLU A 258 30.21 6.03 -12.26
C GLU A 258 30.63 5.75 -10.82
N ALA A 259 29.86 6.23 -9.85
CA ALA A 259 30.07 5.94 -8.43
C ALA A 259 29.97 4.43 -8.16
N ILE A 260 28.96 3.75 -8.72
CA ILE A 260 28.77 2.31 -8.57
C ILE A 260 29.87 1.53 -9.27
N LEU A 261 30.27 1.93 -10.48
CA LEU A 261 31.33 1.28 -11.24
C LEU A 261 32.68 1.38 -10.50
N ALA A 262 33.03 2.56 -10.01
CA ALA A 262 34.25 2.78 -9.24
C ALA A 262 34.24 2.01 -7.91
N ALA A 263 33.11 1.99 -7.21
CA ALA A 263 32.96 1.21 -5.98
C ALA A 263 33.11 -0.30 -6.22
N ARG A 264 32.55 -0.84 -7.32
CA ARG A 264 32.72 -2.25 -7.70
C ARG A 264 34.17 -2.60 -8.03
N LYS A 265 34.89 -1.71 -8.74
CA LYS A 265 36.33 -1.88 -8.99
C LYS A 265 37.13 -1.90 -7.70
N ALA A 266 36.82 -1.01 -6.75
CA ALA A 266 37.46 -1.00 -5.43
C ALA A 266 37.23 -2.31 -4.67
N ILE A 267 36.00 -2.86 -4.70
CA ILE A 267 35.67 -4.16 -4.09
C ILE A 267 36.47 -5.30 -4.73
N GLU A 268 36.56 -5.33 -6.05
CA GLU A 268 37.29 -6.39 -6.76
C GLU A 268 38.78 -6.37 -6.40
N LEU A 269 39.39 -5.18 -6.35
CA LEU A 269 40.78 -5.02 -5.95
C LEU A 269 41.00 -5.38 -4.47
N ALA A 270 40.08 -5.00 -3.59
CA ALA A 270 40.14 -5.37 -2.17
C ALA A 270 40.03 -6.89 -1.98
N ARG A 271 39.16 -7.58 -2.72
CA ARG A 271 39.05 -9.05 -2.65
C ARG A 271 40.26 -9.77 -3.21
N LYS A 272 40.87 -9.25 -4.28
CA LYS A 272 42.15 -9.75 -4.81
C LYS A 272 43.30 -9.67 -3.80
N LEU A 273 43.20 -8.78 -2.81
CA LEU A 273 44.17 -8.66 -1.71
C LEU A 273 43.87 -9.62 -0.54
N MET A 274 42.68 -10.23 -0.49
CA MET A 274 42.25 -11.10 0.60
C MET A 274 42.29 -12.60 0.25
N GLY A 275 42.27 -12.93 -1.04
CA GLY A 275 42.43 -14.30 -1.55
C GLY A 275 43.86 -14.61 -1.93
#